data_AF-A0AA88X3H2-F1
#
_entry.id   AF-A0AA88X3H2-F1
#
_cell.length_a   1.000
_cell.length_b   1.000
_cell.length_c   1.000
_cell.angle_alpha   90.00
_cell.angle_beta   90.00
_cell.angle_gamma   90.00
#
_symmetry.space_group_name_H-M   'P 1'
#
loop_
_entity.id
_entity.type
_entity.pdbx_description
1 polymer ?
#
loop_
_entity_poly.entity_id
_entity_poly.type
_entity_poly.pdbx_seq_one_letter_code
_entity_poly.pdbx_strand_id
1 'polypeptide(L)'
;MAVGSGRILRVGEFSSVQDLAGYGTKVLNLEGKIVVPGFIDSHVHLIFGGLQMARVELRGVSTKDEYETWNNDRWGGELPMASWIDEITAEHPVWLSRMDGHMGLANSVALKIAGVTNTT
;
A
#
# COMPACT_ATOMS: atom_id res chain seq x y z
N MET A 1 -21.62 2.99 -26.43
CA MET A 1 -21.87 1.96 -25.39
C MET A 1 -22.95 2.44 -24.44
N ALA A 2 -23.94 1.61 -24.12
CA ALA A 2 -24.96 1.88 -23.11
C ALA A 2 -24.72 1.00 -21.87
N VAL A 3 -24.86 1.58 -20.69
CA VAL A 3 -24.69 0.92 -19.39
C VAL A 3 -25.91 1.20 -18.53
N GLY A 4 -26.44 0.18 -17.87
CA GLY A 4 -27.57 0.27 -16.95
C GLY A 4 -27.47 -0.81 -15.88
N SER A 5 -27.86 -0.48 -14.65
CA SER A 5 -27.87 -1.43 -13.52
C SER A 5 -26.53 -2.18 -13.33
N GLY A 6 -25.41 -1.48 -13.51
CA GLY A 6 -24.06 -2.05 -13.37
C GLY A 6 -23.63 -2.99 -14.50
N ARG A 7 -24.36 -3.05 -15.62
CA ARG A 7 -24.06 -3.93 -16.76
C ARG A 7 -24.02 -3.18 -18.08
N ILE A 8 -23.20 -3.68 -19.01
CA ILE A 8 -23.22 -3.23 -20.40
C ILE A 8 -24.47 -3.79 -21.07
N LEU A 9 -25.32 -2.90 -21.59
CA LEU A 9 -26.55 -3.27 -22.29
C LEU A 9 -26.29 -3.47 -23.79
N ARG A 10 -25.43 -2.61 -24.38
CA ARG A 10 -25.09 -2.65 -25.80
C ARG A 10 -23.75 -1.95 -26.08
N VAL A 11 -22.96 -2.51 -26.99
CA VAL A 11 -21.73 -1.92 -27.55
C VAL A 11 -21.90 -1.77 -29.06
N GLY A 12 -21.43 -0.66 -29.61
CA GLY A 12 -21.55 -0.34 -31.03
C GLY A 12 -21.46 1.15 -31.29
N GLU A 13 -21.72 1.52 -32.54
CA GLU A 13 -21.87 2.90 -33.01
C GLU A 13 -22.91 3.69 -32.22
N PHE A 14 -22.78 5.01 -32.21
CA PHE A 14 -23.73 5.87 -31.48
C PHE A 14 -25.17 5.66 -31.96
N SER A 15 -25.38 5.55 -33.28
CA SER A 15 -26.69 5.35 -33.89
C SER A 15 -27.37 4.05 -33.47
N SER A 16 -26.61 2.99 -33.14
CA SER A 16 -27.15 1.70 -32.73
C SER A 16 -27.37 1.59 -31.22
N VAL A 17 -27.03 2.62 -30.44
CA VAL A 17 -27.11 2.60 -28.97
C VAL A 17 -28.00 3.71 -28.41
N GLN A 18 -28.15 4.82 -29.13
CA GLN A 18 -28.87 6.01 -28.67
C GLN A 18 -30.37 5.76 -28.36
N ASP A 19 -30.98 4.73 -28.96
CA ASP A 19 -32.36 4.31 -28.72
C ASP A 19 -32.59 3.84 -27.27
N LEU A 20 -31.52 3.41 -26.58
CA LEU A 20 -31.58 3.00 -25.17
C LEU A 20 -31.58 4.19 -24.20
N ALA A 21 -31.38 5.42 -24.69
CA ALA A 21 -31.43 6.61 -23.86
C ALA A 21 -32.89 7.05 -23.62
N GLY A 22 -33.37 6.85 -22.39
CA GLY A 22 -34.71 7.23 -21.96
C GLY A 22 -34.71 8.40 -20.96
N TYR A 23 -35.86 8.63 -20.34
CA TYR A 23 -35.97 9.62 -19.26
C TYR A 23 -35.00 9.30 -18.12
N GLY A 24 -34.15 10.26 -17.76
CA GLY A 24 -33.14 10.12 -16.72
C GLY A 24 -31.82 9.48 -17.17
N THR A 25 -31.65 9.11 -18.45
CA THR A 25 -30.35 8.64 -18.95
C THR A 25 -29.34 9.79 -19.05
N LYS A 26 -28.15 9.59 -18.46
CA LYS A 26 -27.01 10.49 -18.65
C LYS A 26 -26.26 10.14 -19.94
N VAL A 27 -26.20 11.06 -20.89
CA VAL A 27 -25.40 10.91 -22.12
C VAL A 27 -24.04 11.60 -21.92
N LEU A 28 -22.96 10.89 -22.21
CA LEU A 28 -21.58 11.38 -22.06
C LEU A 28 -20.89 11.37 -23.44
N ASN A 29 -20.52 12.55 -23.95
CA ASN A 29 -19.63 12.66 -25.10
C ASN A 29 -18.18 12.59 -24.62
N LEU A 30 -17.42 11.60 -25.12
CA LEU A 30 -16.05 11.37 -24.69
C LEU A 30 -15.03 12.20 -25.48
N GLU A 31 -15.45 12.95 -26.51
CA GLU A 31 -14.58 13.82 -27.32
C GLU A 31 -13.39 13.06 -27.91
N GLY A 32 -13.62 11.87 -28.45
CA GLY A 32 -12.59 11.02 -29.04
C GLY A 32 -11.71 10.26 -28.03
N LYS A 33 -11.96 10.38 -26.71
CA LYS A 33 -11.27 9.57 -25.70
C LYS A 33 -11.70 8.09 -25.77
N ILE A 34 -10.81 7.20 -25.35
CA ILE A 34 -11.00 5.74 -25.43
C ILE A 34 -11.58 5.22 -24.11
N VAL A 35 -12.49 4.24 -24.21
CA VAL A 35 -12.95 3.43 -23.09
C VAL A 35 -12.34 2.04 -23.19
N VAL A 36 -11.74 1.58 -22.10
CA VAL A 36 -11.21 0.22 -21.95
C VAL A 36 -11.84 -0.46 -20.73
N PRO A 37 -11.82 -1.80 -20.65
CA PRO A 37 -12.17 -2.48 -19.41
C PRO A 37 -11.34 -1.97 -18.24
N GLY A 38 -11.93 -1.92 -17.05
CA GLY A 38 -11.18 -1.62 -15.82
C GLY A 38 -10.13 -2.71 -15.56
N PHE A 39 -9.03 -2.34 -14.91
CA PHE A 39 -8.01 -3.30 -14.50
C PHE A 39 -8.59 -4.31 -13.49
N ILE A 40 -8.21 -5.57 -13.65
CA ILE A 40 -8.55 -6.66 -12.73
C ILE A 40 -7.22 -7.22 -12.21
N ASP A 41 -6.95 -6.99 -10.94
CA ASP A 41 -5.84 -7.62 -10.23
C ASP A 41 -6.33 -8.95 -9.65
N SER A 42 -5.79 -10.06 -10.15
CA SER A 42 -6.19 -11.41 -9.73
C SER A 42 -5.55 -11.86 -8.42
N HIS A 43 -4.51 -11.17 -7.95
CA HIS A 43 -3.81 -11.53 -6.72
C HIS A 43 -3.24 -10.29 -6.03
N VAL A 44 -3.92 -9.85 -4.98
CA VAL A 44 -3.49 -8.72 -4.17
C VAL A 44 -3.54 -9.07 -2.69
N HIS A 45 -2.54 -8.60 -1.95
CA HIS A 45 -2.56 -8.60 -0.49
C HIS A 45 -3.17 -7.29 0.01
N LEU A 46 -4.50 -7.11 -0.15
CA LEU A 46 -5.15 -5.81 0.07
C LEU A 46 -4.91 -5.24 1.48
N ILE A 47 -5.03 -6.08 2.51
CA ILE A 47 -4.81 -5.67 3.91
C ILE A 47 -3.36 -5.26 4.13
N PHE A 48 -2.40 -6.08 3.69
CA PHE A 48 -0.98 -5.77 3.84
C PHE A 48 -0.56 -4.56 3.00
N GLY A 49 -1.15 -4.37 1.82
CA GLY A 49 -0.97 -3.18 1.00
C GLY A 49 -1.48 -1.93 1.71
N GLY A 50 -2.65 -2.00 2.34
CA GLY A 50 -3.20 -0.92 3.17
C GLY A 50 -2.30 -0.56 4.34
N LEU A 51 -1.85 -1.56 5.11
CA LEU A 51 -0.92 -1.37 6.23
C LEU A 51 0.43 -0.80 5.76
N GLN A 52 0.91 -1.24 4.58
CA GLN A 52 2.12 -0.69 3.97
C GLN A 52 1.96 0.78 3.59
N MET A 53 0.78 1.24 3.17
CA MET A 53 0.54 2.66 2.91
C MET A 53 0.40 3.50 4.18
N ALA A 54 0.00 2.88 5.29
CA ALA A 54 -0.17 3.54 6.58
C ALA A 54 1.11 3.58 7.44
N ARG A 55 2.16 2.84 7.07
CA ARG A 55 3.40 2.77 7.84
C ARG A 55 4.23 4.05 7.69
N VAL A 56 5.08 4.31 8.69
CA VAL A 56 6.15 5.30 8.57
C VAL A 56 7.09 4.91 7.43
N GLU A 57 7.30 5.82 6.47
CA GLU A 57 8.15 5.58 5.32
C GLU A 57 9.62 5.81 5.67
N LEU A 58 10.39 4.73 5.68
CA LEU A 58 11.84 4.75 5.93
C LEU A 58 12.66 4.46 4.66
N ARG A 59 12.03 4.32 3.48
CA ARG A 59 12.73 4.31 2.19
C ARG A 59 13.28 5.70 1.90
N GLY A 60 14.50 5.78 1.39
CA GLY A 60 15.19 7.06 1.25
C GLY A 60 15.73 7.62 2.57
N VAL A 61 15.42 6.99 3.72
CA VAL A 61 16.05 7.29 5.00
C VAL A 61 17.38 6.57 5.09
N SER A 62 18.21 7.31 5.78
CA SER A 62 19.46 7.69 5.29
C SER A 62 20.61 6.86 5.92
N THR A 63 21.30 7.52 6.82
CA THR A 63 22.41 7.08 7.64
C THR A 63 21.67 6.72 8.94
N LYS A 64 22.31 6.77 10.12
CA LYS A 64 21.51 7.23 11.26
C LYS A 64 20.94 8.66 11.01
N ASP A 65 21.63 9.41 10.12
CA ASP A 65 21.52 10.78 9.58
C ASP A 65 21.79 10.90 8.01
N GLU A 66 21.05 10.27 7.07
CA GLU A 66 21.29 10.28 5.53
C GLU A 66 22.30 9.40 4.59
N TYR A 67 22.15 8.07 4.25
CA TYR A 67 22.10 7.21 2.98
C TYR A 67 20.87 6.27 2.58
N GLU A 68 20.17 6.65 1.52
CA GLU A 68 19.12 5.99 0.70
C GLU A 68 18.20 4.81 1.15
N THR A 69 18.47 3.94 2.13
CA THR A 69 17.48 2.93 2.56
C THR A 69 17.77 2.18 3.87
N TRP A 70 16.71 1.88 4.64
CA TRP A 70 16.71 1.03 5.86
C TRP A 70 17.22 -0.42 5.61
N ASN A 71 18.54 -0.61 5.58
CA ASN A 71 19.25 -1.90 5.44
C ASN A 71 20.66 -1.85 6.05
N ASN A 72 20.90 -2.68 7.06
CA ASN A 72 22.17 -2.77 7.79
C ASN A 72 23.37 -3.17 6.94
N ASP A 73 23.17 -3.94 5.88
CA ASP A 73 24.25 -4.37 4.98
C ASP A 73 24.88 -3.17 4.25
N ARG A 74 24.18 -2.02 4.22
CA ARG A 74 24.64 -0.79 3.56
C ARG A 74 25.38 0.19 4.47
N TRP A 75 25.23 0.08 5.79
CA TRP A 75 25.81 1.05 6.76
C TRP A 75 26.80 0.42 7.76
N GLY A 76 27.42 -0.71 7.41
CA GLY A 76 28.50 -1.32 8.20
C GLY A 76 28.13 -2.64 8.88
N GLY A 77 26.96 -3.21 8.58
CA GLY A 77 26.59 -4.57 9.00
C GLY A 77 26.14 -4.70 10.45
N GLU A 78 26.24 -3.63 11.26
CA GLU A 78 25.73 -3.62 12.63
C GLU A 78 24.22 -3.86 12.65
N LEU A 79 23.80 -4.86 13.40
CA LEU A 79 22.38 -5.21 13.51
C LEU A 79 21.65 -4.20 14.39
N PRO A 80 20.42 -3.80 14.00
CA PRO A 80 19.63 -2.89 14.81
C PRO A 80 19.26 -3.54 16.15
N MET A 81 19.32 -2.76 17.23
CA MET A 81 18.95 -3.17 18.58
C MET A 81 17.86 -2.27 19.14
N ALA A 82 17.01 -2.81 20.03
CA ALA A 82 15.90 -2.07 20.63
C ALA A 82 16.35 -0.75 21.28
N SER A 83 17.51 -0.74 21.91
CA SER A 83 18.10 0.44 22.56
C SER A 83 18.36 1.62 21.61
N TRP A 84 18.38 1.41 20.28
CA TRP A 84 18.50 2.51 19.32
C TRP A 84 17.27 3.40 19.27
N ILE A 85 16.09 2.88 19.63
CA ILE A 85 14.81 3.58 19.54
C ILE A 85 14.05 3.64 20.86
N ASP A 86 14.47 2.88 21.88
CA ASP A 86 13.77 2.80 23.18
C ASP A 86 13.60 4.17 23.84
N GLU A 87 14.63 5.03 23.85
CA GLU A 87 14.58 6.35 24.47
C GLU A 87 13.47 7.24 23.87
N ILE A 88 13.32 7.21 22.54
CA ILE A 88 12.36 8.05 21.81
C ILE A 88 10.99 7.38 21.61
N THR A 89 10.86 6.09 21.93
CA THR A 89 9.62 5.30 21.73
C THR A 89 9.10 4.66 23.01
N ALA A 90 9.57 5.08 24.18
CA ALA A 90 9.36 4.42 25.47
C ALA A 90 7.89 4.10 25.83
N GLU A 91 6.92 4.84 25.28
CA GLU A 91 5.48 4.65 25.54
C GLU A 91 4.70 4.06 24.35
N HIS A 92 5.33 3.94 23.18
CA HIS A 92 4.66 3.57 21.94
C HIS A 92 5.29 2.28 21.38
N PRO A 93 4.55 1.18 21.22
CA PRO A 93 5.10 -0.03 20.60
C PRO A 93 5.48 0.25 19.13
N VAL A 94 6.71 -0.07 18.77
CA VAL A 94 7.24 0.15 17.41
C VAL A 94 7.75 -1.16 16.82
N TRP A 95 7.37 -1.41 15.57
CA TRP A 95 7.90 -2.46 14.70
C TRP A 95 8.28 -1.86 13.35
N LEU A 96 9.55 -1.98 12.96
CA LEU A 96 10.08 -1.48 11.70
C LEU A 96 10.58 -2.65 10.83
N SER A 97 9.90 -2.92 9.72
CA SER A 97 10.35 -3.93 8.77
C SER A 97 11.53 -3.42 7.94
N ARG A 98 12.58 -4.24 7.80
CA ARG A 98 13.71 -4.00 6.87
C ARG A 98 13.21 -3.89 5.43
N MET A 99 13.93 -3.13 4.61
CA MET A 99 13.58 -2.90 3.20
C MET A 99 13.29 -4.20 2.43
N ASP A 100 14.02 -5.26 2.71
CA ASP A 100 13.89 -6.55 2.04
C ASP A 100 12.82 -7.47 2.64
N GLY A 101 12.20 -7.07 3.76
CA GLY A 101 11.17 -7.83 4.45
C GLY A 101 11.66 -9.01 5.29
N HIS A 102 12.97 -9.27 5.38
CA HIS A 102 13.50 -10.45 6.08
C HIS A 102 13.86 -10.21 7.55
N MET A 103 13.91 -8.95 7.98
CA MET A 103 14.21 -8.59 9.37
C MET A 103 13.28 -7.48 9.86
N GLY A 104 13.13 -7.38 11.17
CA GLY A 104 12.41 -6.28 11.80
C GLY A 104 13.13 -5.79 13.05
N LEU A 105 13.02 -4.49 13.34
CA LEU A 105 13.42 -3.90 14.61
C LEU A 105 12.17 -3.65 15.46
N ALA A 106 12.15 -4.21 16.67
CA ALA A 106 11.12 -3.96 17.67
C ALA A 106 11.72 -3.23 18.87
N ASN A 107 10.99 -2.27 19.43
CA ASN A 107 11.37 -1.67 20.71
C ASN A 107 10.98 -2.56 21.91
N SER A 108 11.48 -2.23 23.09
CA SER A 108 11.26 -3.01 24.32
C SER A 108 9.78 -3.16 24.69
N VAL A 109 8.95 -2.14 24.44
CA VAL A 109 7.50 -2.19 24.67
C VAL A 109 6.82 -3.17 23.71
N ALA A 110 7.16 -3.13 22.42
CA ALA A 110 6.61 -4.06 21.42
C ALA A 110 7.00 -5.51 21.72
N LEU A 111 8.27 -5.77 22.07
CA LEU A 111 8.73 -7.10 22.48
C LEU A 111 7.97 -7.61 23.71
N LYS A 112 7.78 -6.76 24.72
CA LYS A 112 7.02 -7.10 25.92
C LYS A 112 5.56 -7.44 25.61
N ILE A 113 4.90 -6.66 24.76
CA ILE A 113 3.51 -6.92 24.33
C ILE A 113 3.42 -8.23 23.54
N ALA A 114 4.42 -8.51 22.71
CA ALA A 114 4.51 -9.75 21.94
C ALA A 114 4.89 -10.97 22.80
N GLY A 115 5.25 -10.78 24.07
CA GLY A 115 5.69 -11.85 24.96
C GLY A 115 7.10 -12.40 24.65
N VAL A 116 7.92 -11.65 23.92
CA VAL A 116 9.30 -12.03 23.59
C VAL A 116 10.22 -11.69 24.75
N THR A 117 10.97 -12.68 25.22
CA THR A 117 11.92 -12.60 26.33
C THR A 117 13.29 -13.10 25.89
N ASN A 118 14.29 -13.09 26.78
CA ASN A 118 15.59 -13.70 26.50
C ASN A 118 15.56 -15.25 26.47
N THR A 119 14.40 -15.86 26.77
CA THR A 119 14.22 -17.33 26.88
C THR A 119 13.24 -17.91 25.85
N THR A 120 12.70 -17.07 24.98
CA THR A 120 11.68 -17.41 23.97
C THR A 120 12.08 -16.78 22.65
#